data_AF-A0A7C6R3S7-F1
#
_entry.id   AF-A0A7C6R3S7-F1
#
_cell.length_a   1.000
_cell.length_b   1.000
_cell.length_c   1.000
_cell.angle_alpha   90.00
_cell.angle_beta   90.00
_cell.angle_gamma   90.00
#
_symmetry.space_group_name_H-M   'P 1'
#
loop_
_entity.id
_entity.type
_entity.pdbx_description
1 polymer ?
#
loop_
_entity_poly.entity_id
_entity_poly.type
_entity_poly.pdbx_seq_one_letter_code
_entity_poly.pdbx_strand_id
1 'polypeptide(L)'
;MLNIMEYLYGKYGGYRRIDQEVKNMIKTFYDPGLVEKGRREGIQLGRQEGRQEGIILILLKQIKKRLGAVPQDIEERINSLELAQLEALAEKILEITTEKELRQAIALRH
;
A
#
# COMPACT_ATOMS: atom_id res chain seq x y z
N MET A 1 2.21 -26.30 4.02
CA MET A 1 0.73 -26.36 3.90
C MET A 1 0.41 -27.35 2.79
N LEU A 2 -0.37 -28.40 3.07
CA LEU A 2 -0.76 -29.40 2.06
C LEU A 2 -1.77 -28.78 1.10
N ASN A 3 -1.46 -28.82 -0.20
CA ASN A 3 -2.36 -28.30 -1.23
C ASN A 3 -3.59 -29.23 -1.31
N ILE A 4 -4.81 -28.66 -1.33
CA ILE A 4 -6.03 -29.47 -1.46
C ILE A 4 -6.01 -30.34 -2.74
N MET A 5 -5.33 -29.87 -3.79
CA MET A 5 -5.07 -30.66 -5.00
C MET A 5 -4.26 -31.92 -4.67
N GLU A 6 -3.20 -31.78 -3.88
CA GLU A 6 -2.29 -32.87 -3.49
C GLU A 6 -3.01 -33.88 -2.59
N TYR A 7 -3.86 -33.42 -1.67
CA TYR A 7 -4.75 -34.28 -0.88
C TYR A 7 -5.73 -35.06 -1.74
N LEU A 8 -6.36 -34.40 -2.72
CA LEU A 8 -7.35 -35.03 -3.58
C LEU A 8 -6.71 -35.98 -4.59
N TYR A 9 -5.52 -35.67 -5.11
CA TYR A 9 -4.72 -36.62 -5.90
C TYR A 9 -4.28 -37.83 -5.07
N GLY A 10 -3.83 -37.62 -3.82
CA GLY A 10 -3.42 -38.72 -2.95
C GLY A 10 -4.58 -39.64 -2.55
N LYS A 11 -5.81 -39.11 -2.42
CA LYS A 11 -6.98 -39.88 -2.00
C LYS A 11 -7.78 -40.48 -3.17
N TYR A 12 -7.75 -39.87 -4.36
CA TYR A 12 -8.62 -40.24 -5.49
C TYR A 12 -7.89 -40.40 -6.83
N GLY A 13 -6.57 -40.26 -6.89
CA GLY A 13 -5.76 -40.25 -8.12
C GLY A 13 -5.73 -41.54 -8.95
N GLY A 14 -6.39 -42.61 -8.52
CA GLY A 14 -6.53 -43.86 -9.29
C GLY A 14 -7.50 -43.78 -10.49
N TYR A 15 -8.31 -42.73 -10.58
CA TYR A 15 -9.28 -42.57 -11.67
C TYR A 15 -8.76 -41.64 -12.77
N ARG A 16 -8.31 -42.24 -13.88
CA ARG A 16 -7.76 -41.60 -15.10
C ARG A 16 -8.65 -40.55 -15.83
N ARG A 17 -9.79 -40.14 -15.25
CA ARG A 17 -10.75 -39.18 -15.82
C ARG A 17 -11.17 -38.05 -14.86
N ILE A 18 -10.69 -38.05 -13.61
CA ILE A 18 -11.19 -37.15 -12.55
C ILE A 18 -10.46 -35.79 -12.55
N ASP A 19 -9.30 -35.69 -13.19
CA ASP A 19 -8.38 -34.56 -13.05
C ASP A 19 -9.02 -33.21 -13.42
N GLN A 20 -9.84 -33.17 -14.47
CA GLN A 20 -10.47 -31.93 -14.95
C GLN A 20 -11.73 -31.58 -14.15
N GLU A 21 -12.56 -32.56 -13.77
CA GLU A 21 -13.78 -32.32 -12.99
C GLU A 21 -13.45 -31.88 -11.57
N VAL A 22 -12.47 -32.52 -10.92
CA VAL A 22 -12.00 -32.10 -9.60
C VAL A 22 -11.33 -30.73 -9.65
N LYS A 23 -10.52 -30.45 -10.68
CA LYS A 23 -9.95 -29.11 -10.88
C LYS A 23 -11.02 -28.04 -11.06
N ASN A 24 -12.10 -28.35 -11.80
CA ASN A 24 -13.23 -27.43 -11.98
C ASN A 24 -14.01 -27.23 -10.68
N MET A 25 -14.32 -28.30 -9.94
CA MET A 25 -14.97 -28.21 -8.62
C MET A 25 -14.15 -27.39 -7.63
N ILE A 26 -12.84 -27.64 -7.52
CA ILE A 26 -11.96 -26.90 -6.61
C ILE A 26 -11.94 -25.43 -6.99
N LYS A 27 -11.82 -25.08 -8.27
CA LYS A 27 -11.91 -23.67 -8.70
C LYS A 27 -13.20 -22.98 -8.29
N THR A 28 -14.32 -23.70 -8.19
CA THR A 28 -15.59 -23.15 -7.69
C THR A 28 -15.56 -22.83 -6.20
N PHE A 29 -14.80 -23.58 -5.38
CA PHE A 29 -14.73 -23.39 -3.92
C PHE A 29 -13.48 -22.63 -3.44
N TYR A 30 -12.36 -22.75 -4.15
CA TYR A 30 -11.05 -22.20 -3.82
C TYR A 30 -10.16 -22.18 -5.09
N ASP A 31 -9.95 -21.01 -5.67
CA ASP A 31 -8.98 -20.85 -6.76
C ASP A 31 -7.64 -20.37 -6.18
N PRO A 32 -6.60 -21.24 -6.12
CA PRO A 32 -5.28 -20.88 -5.60
C PRO A 32 -4.65 -19.71 -6.37
N GLY A 33 -4.99 -19.54 -7.65
CA GLY A 33 -4.52 -18.43 -8.47
C GLY A 33 -5.12 -17.10 -8.02
N LEU A 34 -6.37 -17.10 -7.58
CA LEU A 34 -7.04 -15.91 -7.04
C LEU A 34 -6.42 -15.49 -5.70
N VAL A 35 -6.13 -16.47 -4.83
CA VAL A 35 -5.49 -16.23 -3.53
C VAL A 35 -4.09 -15.65 -3.71
N GLU A 36 -3.29 -16.23 -4.61
CA GLU A 36 -1.95 -15.72 -4.89
C GLU A 36 -1.99 -14.32 -5.53
N LYS A 37 -2.97 -14.04 -6.40
CA LYS A 37 -3.21 -12.71 -6.96
C LYS A 37 -3.54 -11.70 -5.86
N GLY A 38 -4.50 -12.02 -4.98
CA GLY A 38 -4.88 -11.15 -3.86
C GLY A 38 -3.71 -10.89 -2.90
N ARG A 39 -2.87 -11.89 -2.63
CA ARG A 39 -1.65 -11.72 -1.83
C ARG A 39 -0.67 -10.74 -2.47
N ARG A 40 -0.45 -10.84 -3.79
CA ARG A 40 0.44 -9.93 -4.53
C ARG A 40 -0.09 -8.51 -4.54
N GLU A 41 -1.39 -8.34 -4.80
CA GLU A 41 -2.06 -7.04 -4.79
C GLU A 41 -1.99 -6.41 -3.40
N GLY A 42 -2.28 -7.17 -2.34
CA GLY A 42 -2.19 -6.68 -0.96
C GLY A 42 -0.77 -6.24 -0.57
N ILE A 43 0.27 -6.95 -1.00
CA ILE A 43 1.66 -6.52 -0.77
C ILE A 43 1.98 -5.23 -1.53
N GLN A 44 1.49 -5.08 -2.76
CA GLN A 44 1.71 -3.87 -3.55
C GLN A 44 1.01 -2.66 -2.93
N LEU A 45 -0.27 -2.81 -2.58
CA LEU A 45 -1.06 -1.77 -1.90
C LEU A 45 -0.42 -1.38 -0.56
N GLY A 46 -0.10 -2.35 0.29
CA GLY A 46 0.52 -2.07 1.59
C GLY A 46 1.90 -1.40 1.48
N ARG A 47 2.67 -1.68 0.43
CA ARG A 47 3.93 -0.95 0.15
C ARG A 47 3.70 0.49 -0.29
N GLN A 48 2.65 0.75 -1.07
CA GLN A 48 2.31 2.11 -1.51
C GLN A 48 1.76 2.94 -0.34
N GLU A 49 0.78 2.41 0.40
CA GLU A 49 0.21 3.05 1.58
C GLU A 49 1.28 3.30 2.66
N GLY A 50 2.08 2.27 2.99
CA GLY A 50 3.15 2.40 3.97
C GLY A 50 4.24 3.41 3.58
N ARG A 51 4.50 3.59 2.28
CA ARG A 51 5.40 4.64 1.78
C ARG A 51 4.80 6.03 2.01
N GLN A 52 3.53 6.23 1.66
CA GLN A 52 2.84 7.50 1.84
C GLN A 52 2.75 7.89 3.32
N GLU A 53 2.26 6.99 4.17
CA GLU A 53 2.18 7.21 5.62
C GLU A 53 3.56 7.49 6.23
N GLY A 54 4.58 6.75 5.80
CA GLY A 54 5.96 6.95 6.24
C GLY A 54 6.49 8.35 5.90
N ILE A 55 6.26 8.83 4.68
CA ILE A 55 6.68 10.17 4.27
C ILE A 55 5.94 11.25 5.06
N ILE A 56 4.61 11.13 5.23
CA ILE A 56 3.80 12.06 6.03
C ILE A 56 4.34 12.16 7.45
N LEU A 57 4.55 11.02 8.11
CA LEU A 57 5.04 10.96 9.49
C LEU A 57 6.41 11.63 9.65
N ILE A 58 7.31 11.43 8.70
CA ILE A 58 8.63 12.06 8.72
C ILE A 58 8.54 13.56 8.45
N LEU A 59 7.75 13.98 7.47
CA LEU A 59 7.53 15.39 7.15
C LEU A 59 6.96 16.16 8.34
N LEU A 60 5.90 15.66 8.98
CA LEU A 60 5.31 16.30 10.14
C LEU A 60 6.31 16.44 11.30
N LYS A 61 7.14 15.42 11.54
CA LYS A 61 8.22 15.50 12.54
C LYS A 61 9.28 16.53 12.18
N GLN A 62 9.65 16.64 10.90
CA GLN A 62 10.64 17.62 10.44
C GLN A 62 10.11 19.05 10.51
N ILE A 63 8.87 19.27 10.07
CA ILE A 63 8.17 20.56 10.17
C ILE A 63 8.10 20.97 11.65
N LYS A 64 7.67 20.05 12.53
CA LYS A 64 7.59 20.33 13.97
C LYS A 64 8.93 20.72 14.58
N LYS A 65 10.02 20.07 14.16
CA LYS A 65 11.37 20.38 14.63
C LYS A 65 11.90 21.71 14.12
N ARG A 66 11.51 22.13 12.90
CA ARG A 66 12.01 23.35 12.25
C ARG A 66 11.20 24.59 12.58
N LEU A 67 9.88 24.50 12.48
CA LEU A 67 8.94 25.61 12.63
C LEU A 67 8.25 25.64 14.00
N GLY A 68 8.42 24.60 14.82
CA GLY A 68 7.80 24.51 16.14
C GLY A 68 6.40 23.89 16.07
N ALA A 69 5.39 24.56 16.63
CA ALA A 69 4.03 24.04 16.61
C ALA A 69 3.52 23.97 15.16
N VAL A 70 3.01 22.79 14.75
CA VAL A 70 2.38 22.62 13.43
C VAL A 70 0.88 22.90 13.60
N PRO A 71 0.34 23.92 12.91
CA PRO A 71 -1.09 24.16 12.91
C PRO A 71 -1.88 22.97 12.36
N GLN A 72 -3.05 22.70 12.92
CA GLN A 72 -3.87 21.55 12.52
C GLN A 72 -4.28 21.60 11.04
N ASP A 73 -4.51 22.79 10.48
CA ASP A 73 -4.84 22.97 9.06
C ASP A 73 -3.70 22.52 8.13
N ILE A 74 -2.44 22.67 8.56
CA ILE A 74 -1.27 22.21 7.81
C ILE A 74 -1.15 20.69 7.89
N GLU A 75 -1.41 20.11 9.06
CA GLU A 75 -1.38 18.66 9.24
C GLU A 75 -2.45 17.97 8.39
N GLU A 76 -3.69 18.46 8.43
CA GLU A 76 -4.79 17.95 7.59
C GLU A 76 -4.45 18.09 6.10
N ARG A 77 -3.86 19.22 5.70
CA ARG A 77 -3.44 19.43 4.31
C ARG A 77 -2.38 18.43 3.88
N ILE A 78 -1.34 18.19 4.69
CA ILE A 78 -0.27 17.23 4.37
C ILE A 78 -0.81 15.80 4.28
N ASN A 79 -1.73 15.41 5.16
CA ASN A 79 -2.38 14.10 5.11
C ASN A 79 -3.22 13.90 3.83
N SER A 80 -3.70 14.99 3.21
CA SER A 80 -4.46 14.96 1.96
C SER A 80 -3.62 15.02 0.67
N LEU A 81 -2.30 15.21 0.78
CA LEU A 81 -1.42 15.30 -0.39
C LEU A 81 -1.20 13.92 -1.03
N GLU A 82 -1.07 13.92 -2.36
CA GLU A 82 -0.66 12.73 -3.09
C GLU A 82 0.82 12.42 -2.88
N LEU A 83 1.21 11.15 -3.08
CA LEU A 83 2.60 10.69 -2.88
C LEU A 83 3.63 11.56 -3.61
N ALA A 84 3.37 11.94 -4.87
CA ALA A 84 4.29 12.77 -5.65
C ALA A 84 4.48 14.17 -5.04
N GLN A 85 3.41 14.74 -4.48
CA GLN A 85 3.47 16.04 -3.81
C GLN A 85 4.22 15.94 -2.47
N LEU A 86 4.02 14.84 -1.73
CA LEU A 86 4.75 14.55 -0.50
C LEU A 86 6.25 14.38 -0.75
N GLU A 87 6.63 13.71 -1.84
CA GLU A 87 8.03 13.55 -2.24
C GLU A 87 8.67 14.89 -2.62
N ALA A 88 7.97 15.70 -3.44
CA ALA A 88 8.43 17.04 -3.81
C ALA A 88 8.56 17.97 -2.58
N LEU A 89 7.65 17.85 -1.61
CA LEU A 89 7.76 18.56 -0.34
C LEU A 89 8.96 18.08 0.48
N ALA A 90 9.22 16.77 0.51
CA ALA A 90 10.35 16.19 1.24
C ALA A 90 11.72 16.61 0.70
N GLU A 91 11.84 16.89 -0.60
CA GLU A 91 13.07 17.46 -1.18
C GLU A 91 13.30 18.91 -0.72
N LYS A 92 12.24 19.72 -0.70
CA LYS A 92 12.31 21.16 -0.39
C LYS A 92 12.22 21.48 1.10
N ILE A 93 11.83 20.52 1.94
CA ILE A 93 11.60 20.74 3.38
C ILE A 93 12.83 21.27 4.12
N LEU A 94 14.03 20.97 3.61
CA LEU A 94 15.27 21.44 4.20
C LEU A 94 15.54 22.93 3.92
N GLU A 95 14.95 23.47 2.86
CA GLU A 95 15.04 24.87 2.43
C GLU A 95 13.96 25.76 3.06
N ILE A 96 12.83 25.15 3.46
CA ILE A 96 11.73 25.86 4.11
C ILE A 96 12.13 26.29 5.52
N THR A 97 12.09 27.60 5.77
CA THR A 97 12.43 28.21 7.07
C THR A 97 11.27 28.95 7.71
N THR A 98 10.19 29.21 6.97
CA THR A 98 9.01 29.93 7.46
C THR A 98 7.70 29.19 7.21
N GLU A 99 6.70 29.47 8.04
CA GLU A 99 5.34 28.95 7.85
C GLU A 99 4.73 29.40 6.50
N LYS A 100 5.05 30.62 6.06
CA LYS A 100 4.56 31.17 4.79
C LYS A 100 5.06 30.36 3.58
N GLU A 101 6.34 30.00 3.57
CA GLU A 101 6.93 29.14 2.54
C GLU A 101 6.30 27.74 2.54
N LEU A 102 6.08 27.17 3.74
CA LEU A 102 5.40 25.88 3.87
C LEU A 102 3.98 25.93 3.29
N ARG A 103 3.21 26.97 3.60
CA ARG A 103 1.86 27.18 3.06
C ARG A 103 1.85 27.28 1.54
N GLN A 104 2.86 27.90 0.94
CA GLN A 104 3.00 27.94 -0.51
C GLN A 104 3.32 26.57 -1.10
N ALA A 105 4.22 25.81 -0.46
CA ALA A 105 4.61 24.48 -0.91
C ALA A 105 3.44 23.48 -0.91
N ILE A 106 2.56 23.53 0.09
CA ILE A 106 1.38 22.65 0.19
C ILE A 106 0.16 23.15 -0.62
N ALA A 107 0.20 24.41 -1.10
CA ALA A 107 -0.86 25.01 -1.91
C ALA A 107 -0.78 24.62 -3.39
N LEU A 108 0.40 24.18 -3.87
CA LEU A 108 0.62 23.79 -5.26
C LEU A 108 -0.13 22.49 -5.60
N ARG A 109 -1.33 22.65 -6.17
CA ARG A 109 -1.96 21.65 -7.05
C ARG A 109 -1.26 21.74 -8.41
N HIS A 110 -0.59 20.67 -8.81
CA HIS A 110 -0.39 20.38 -10.23
C HIS A 110 -1.43 19.36 -10.65
#